data_AF-A0A9X3PV61-F1
#
_entry.id   AF-A0A9X3PV61-F1
#
_cell.length_a   1.000
_cell.length_b   1.000
_cell.length_c   1.000
_cell.angle_alpha   90.00
_cell.angle_beta   90.00
_cell.angle_gamma   90.00
#
_symmetry.space_group_name_H-M   'P 1'
#
loop_
_entity.id
_entity.type
_entity.pdbx_description
1 polymer ?
#
loop_
_entity_poly.entity_id
_entity_poly.type
_entity_poly.pdbx_seq_one_letter_code
_entity_poly.pdbx_strand_id
1 'polypeptide(L)' 'YNDVPPEVYRGFGFPGADDLGNMFQFNRDFEQVFCGPRNPSVARALNPSLQTFDGWLAQNKSRIPLE' A
#
# COMPACT_ATOMS: atom_id res chain seq x y z
N TYR A 1 -12.61 2.98 -7.58
CA TYR A 1 -11.35 2.30 -7.96
C TYR A 1 -11.06 2.70 -9.38
N ASN A 2 -9.90 3.30 -9.62
CA ASN A 2 -9.42 3.68 -10.95
C ASN A 2 -8.14 2.91 -11.17
N ASP A 3 -8.16 1.94 -12.10
CA ASP A 3 -6.97 1.16 -12.39
C ASP A 3 -5.91 2.01 -13.08
N VAL A 4 -4.67 1.90 -12.62
CA VAL A 4 -3.50 2.55 -13.21
C VAL A 4 -2.49 1.45 -13.51
N PRO A 5 -2.33 1.05 -14.78
CA PRO A 5 -1.35 0.04 -15.14
C PRO A 5 0.07 0.47 -14.75
N PRO A 6 0.95 -0.46 -14.33
CA PRO A 6 2.31 -0.12 -13.93
C PRO A 6 3.08 0.68 -14.98
N GLU A 7 2.94 0.35 -16.27
CA GLU A 7 3.54 1.07 -17.38
C GLU A 7 3.08 2.54 -17.48
N VAL A 8 1.82 2.81 -17.15
CA VAL A 8 1.29 4.18 -17.09
C VAL A 8 1.89 4.90 -15.88
N TYR A 9 1.95 4.24 -14.72
CA TYR A 9 2.50 4.81 -13.48
C TYR A 9 3.97 5.24 -13.63
N ARG A 10 4.79 4.40 -14.29
CA ARG A 10 6.20 4.72 -14.61
C ARG A 10 6.33 6.01 -15.43
N GLY A 11 5.35 6.29 -16.29
CA GLY A 11 5.29 7.50 -17.10
C GLY A 11 4.93 8.80 -16.38
N PHE A 12 4.67 8.78 -15.06
CA PHE A 12 4.25 9.98 -14.32
C PHE A 12 5.35 11.02 -14.10
N GLY A 13 6.61 10.71 -14.44
CA GLY A 13 7.69 11.70 -14.58
C GLY A 13 8.22 12.33 -13.28
N PHE A 14 7.68 11.95 -12.11
CA PHE A 14 8.24 12.35 -10.83
C PHE A 14 9.40 11.42 -10.42
N PRO A 15 10.36 11.88 -9.60
CA PRO A 15 11.47 11.06 -9.16
C PRO A 15 11.00 9.77 -8.45
N GLY A 16 11.42 8.60 -8.94
CA GLY A 16 11.03 7.30 -8.40
C GLY A 16 9.73 6.71 -8.98
N ALA A 17 9.11 7.34 -9.98
CA ALA A 17 7.93 6.80 -10.66
C ALA A 17 8.19 5.41 -11.26
N ASP A 18 9.36 5.19 -11.85
CA ASP A 18 9.78 3.89 -12.39
C ASP A 18 9.84 2.80 -11.32
N ASP A 19 10.50 3.11 -10.19
CA ASP A 19 10.68 2.18 -9.08
C ASP A 19 9.34 1.83 -8.41
N LEU A 20 8.48 2.82 -8.20
CA LEU A 20 7.15 2.61 -7.65
C LEU A 20 6.26 1.81 -8.60
N GLY A 21 6.34 2.06 -9.92
CA GLY A 21 5.68 1.24 -10.92
C GLY A 21 6.11 -0.23 -10.85
N ASN A 22 7.41 -0.49 -10.68
CA ASN A 22 7.94 -1.84 -10.45
C ASN A 22 7.42 -2.46 -9.14
N MET A 23 7.40 -1.69 -8.05
CA MET A 23 6.90 -2.14 -6.75
C MET A 23 5.42 -2.53 -6.81
N PHE A 24 4.57 -1.70 -7.44
CA PHE A 24 3.16 -2.00 -7.60
C PHE A 24 2.93 -3.21 -8.49
N GLN A 25 3.71 -3.36 -9.57
CA GLN A 25 3.65 -4.55 -10.40
C GLN A 25 4.02 -5.81 -9.60
N PHE A 26 5.08 -5.76 -8.80
CA PHE A 26 5.48 -6.89 -7.96
C PHE A 26 4.40 -7.25 -6.94
N ASN A 27 3.82 -6.27 -6.26
CA ASN A 27 2.76 -6.50 -5.28
C ASN A 27 1.50 -7.12 -5.92
N ARG A 28 1.19 -6.77 -7.17
CA ARG A 28 0.06 -7.30 -7.93
C ARG A 28 0.32 -8.72 -8.44
N ASP A 29 1.44 -8.90 -9.14
CA ASP A 29 1.74 -10.14 -9.89
C ASP A 29 2.29 -11.25 -8.98
N PHE A 30 2.90 -10.87 -7.84
CA PHE A 30 3.52 -11.79 -6.87
C PHE A 30 2.96 -11.59 -5.45
N GLU A 31 1.64 -11.35 -5.36
CA GLU A 31 0.93 -11.08 -4.11
C GLU A 31 1.25 -12.09 -3.00
N GLN A 32 1.29 -13.40 -3.31
CA GLN A 32 1.59 -14.42 -2.31
C GLN A 32 3.02 -14.31 -1.74
N VAL A 33 3.99 -13.93 -2.56
CA VAL A 33 5.38 -13.72 -2.13
C VAL A 33 5.48 -12.43 -1.31
N PHE A 34 4.72 -11.41 -1.67
CA PHE A 34 4.66 -10.16 -0.92
C PHE A 34 3.93 -10.34 0.42
N CYS A 35 2.72 -10.89 0.44
CA CYS A 35 1.89 -11.03 1.62
C CYS A 35 2.33 -12.16 2.55
N GLY A 36 2.82 -13.28 2.01
CA GLY A 36 3.21 -14.48 2.76
C GLY A 36 4.08 -14.22 4.00
N PRO A 37 5.20 -13.48 3.89
CA PRO A 37 6.05 -13.17 5.05
C PRO A 37 5.47 -12.09 5.98
N ARG A 38 4.38 -11.41 5.60
CA ARG A 38 3.80 -10.24 6.32
C ARG A 38 2.54 -10.62 7.09
N ASN A 39 2.61 -11.65 7.95
CA ASN A 39 1.45 -12.12 8.71
C ASN A 39 0.93 -11.07 9.72
N PRO A 40 -0.29 -10.54 9.55
CA PRO A 40 -0.81 -9.48 10.42
C PRO A 40 -1.02 -9.91 11.87
N SER A 41 -1.30 -11.20 12.12
CA SER A 41 -1.48 -11.72 13.48
C SER A 41 -0.16 -11.75 14.24
N VAL A 42 0.95 -12.09 13.57
CA VAL A 42 2.30 -12.01 14.16
C VAL A 42 2.65 -10.54 14.46
N ALA A 43 2.39 -9.64 13.52
CA ALA A 43 2.66 -8.21 13.70
C ALA A 43 1.89 -7.63 14.91
N ARG A 44 0.61 -7.99 15.08
CA ARG A 44 -0.21 -7.58 16.23
C ARG A 44 0.21 -8.23 17.55
N ALA A 45 0.73 -9.46 17.53
CA ALA A 45 1.27 -10.09 18.72
C ALA A 45 2.53 -9.36 19.22
N LEU A 46 3.37 -8.87 18.29
CA LEU A 46 4.57 -8.08 18.61
C LEU A 46 4.22 -6.65 19.03
N ASN A 47 3.20 -6.04 18.43
CA ASN A 47 2.71 -4.72 18.79
C ASN A 47 1.18 -4.72 18.90
N PRO A 48 0.63 -4.89 20.12
CA PRO A 48 -0.82 -4.88 20.34
C PRO A 48 -1.52 -3.55 19.99
N SER A 49 -0.76 -2.45 19.88
CA SER A 49 -1.30 -1.14 19.46
C SER A 49 -1.41 -0.97 17.94
N LEU A 50 -0.93 -1.95 17.15
CA LEU A 50 -0.97 -1.89 15.69
C LEU A 50 -2.42 -1.82 15.17
N GLN A 51 -2.71 -0.79 14.39
CA GLN A 51 -4.05 -0.50 13.90
C GLN A 51 -4.36 -1.24 12.61
N THR A 52 -5.64 -1.54 12.38
CA THR A 52 -6.15 -1.85 11.03
C THR A 52 -6.21 -0.57 10.20
N PHE A 53 -6.32 -0.69 8.88
CA PHE A 53 -6.50 0.49 8.02
C PHE A 53 -7.77 1.27 8.39
N ASP A 54 -8.89 0.58 8.65
CA ASP A 54 -10.13 1.21 9.10
C ASP A 54 -9.97 1.96 10.43
N GLY A 55 -9.28 1.36 11.40
CA GLY A 55 -9.01 1.99 12.70
C GLY A 55 -8.16 3.25 12.56
N TRP A 56 -7.13 3.20 11.71
CA TRP A 56 -6.29 4.36 11.39
C TRP A 56 -7.08 5.45 10.67
N LEU A 57 -7.90 5.08 9.68
CA LEU A 57 -8.69 6.02 8.90
C LEU A 57 -9.73 6.72 9.78
N ALA A 58 -10.40 6.00 10.69
CA ALA A 58 -11.35 6.59 11.62
C ALA A 58 -10.74 7.73 12.46
N GLN A 59 -9.46 7.61 12.83
CA GLN A 59 -8.72 8.61 13.61
C GLN A 59 -8.17 9.76 12.75
N ASN A 60 -7.84 9.51 11.48
CA ASN A 60 -7.11 10.45 10.63
C ASN A 60 -7.93 11.09 9.52
N LYS A 61 -9.18 10.65 9.29
CA LYS A 61 -10.02 11.12 8.18
C LYS A 61 -10.16 12.64 8.08
N SER A 62 -10.19 13.36 9.20
CA SER A 62 -10.31 14.84 9.21
C SER A 62 -9.07 15.56 8.66
N ARG A 63 -7.94 14.85 8.54
CA ARG A 63 -6.68 15.37 8.02
C ARG A 63 -6.50 15.13 6.52
N ILE A 64 -7.39 14.35 5.91
CA ILE A 64 -7.32 13.98 4.49
C ILE A 64 -8.24 14.95 3.74
N PRO A 65 -7.70 15.82 2.87
CA PRO A 65 -8.52 16.65 2.01
C PRO A 65 -9.42 15.78 1.13
N LEU A 66 -10.71 16.10 1.10
CA LEU A 66 -11.65 15.58 0.12
C LEU A 66 -11.92 16.74 -0.83
N GLU A 67 -11.50 16.60 -2.08
CA GLU A 67 -11.96 17.46 -3.17
C GLU A 67 -13.41 17.12 -3.55
#